data_AF-A0A7W0V2Z5-F1
#
_entry.id   AF-A0A7W0V2Z5-F1
#
_cell.length_a   1.000
_cell.length_b   1.000
_cell.length_c   1.000
_cell.angle_alpha   90.00
_cell.angle_beta   90.00
_cell.angle_gamma   90.00
#
_symmetry.space_group_name_H-M   'P 1'
#
loop_
_entity.id
_entity.type
_entity.pdbx_description
1 polymer ?
#
loop_
_entity_poly.entity_id
_entity_poly.type
_entity_poly.pdbx_seq_one_letter_code
_entity_poly.pdbx_strand_id
1 'polypeptide(L)'
;MPRAQTKKDGDLDDAPRPPSPFMFATGLECSYPTIKHGKPRVDELELTDHYRRWREDLHLTCELGIRFLRYGTAYHRSSVASNQYD
;
A
#
# COMPACT_ATOMS: atom_id res chain seq x y z
N MET A 1 37.76 -17.96 35.11
CA MET A 1 37.62 -17.63 33.67
C MET A 1 36.14 -17.47 33.35
N PRO A 2 35.62 -16.26 33.04
CA PRO A 2 34.23 -16.11 32.64
C PRO A 2 34.12 -15.93 31.11
N ARG A 3 33.29 -16.76 30.48
CA ARG A 3 32.20 -16.41 29.53
C ARG A 3 31.93 -17.57 28.58
N ALA A 4 30.83 -18.27 28.83
CA ALA A 4 29.99 -18.75 27.74
C ALA A 4 28.76 -17.82 27.73
N GLN A 5 28.69 -16.93 26.73
CA GLN A 5 27.45 -16.22 26.41
C GLN A 5 26.70 -17.06 25.38
N THR A 6 25.69 -17.80 25.84
CA THR A 6 24.68 -18.42 24.99
C THR A 6 23.48 -17.49 24.86
N LYS A 7 23.36 -16.83 23.71
CA LYS A 7 22.11 -16.68 22.94
C LYS A 7 22.46 -15.98 21.63
N LYS A 8 22.48 -16.75 20.55
CA LYS A 8 22.47 -16.22 19.18
C LYS A 8 21.10 -16.51 18.58
N ASP A 9 20.68 -15.58 17.73
CA ASP A 9 19.60 -15.69 16.76
C ASP A 9 18.19 -15.45 17.35
N GLY A 10 18.07 -14.32 18.06
CA GLY A 10 16.82 -13.58 18.15
C GLY A 10 16.88 -12.43 17.15
N ASP A 11 16.12 -12.57 16.07
CA ASP A 11 15.85 -11.66 14.96
C ASP A 11 16.14 -10.17 15.23
N LEU A 12 17.25 -9.66 14.69
CA LEU A 12 17.65 -8.26 14.72
C LEU A 12 17.11 -7.48 13.51
N ASP A 13 16.40 -8.14 12.58
CA ASP A 13 15.95 -7.56 11.32
C ASP A 13 14.55 -6.91 11.38
N ASP A 14 13.78 -7.12 12.46
CA ASP A 14 12.41 -6.60 12.61
C ASP A 14 12.33 -5.22 13.31
N ALA A 15 13.46 -4.68 13.79
CA ALA A 15 13.48 -3.33 14.35
C ALA A 15 13.33 -2.29 13.22
N PRO A 16 12.47 -1.25 13.37
CA PRO A 16 12.29 -0.24 12.34
C PRO A 16 13.59 0.54 12.14
N ARG A 17 14.31 0.19 11.08
CA ARG A 17 15.48 0.95 10.63
C ARG A 17 15.02 2.30 10.08
N PRO A 18 15.76 3.39 10.35
CA PRO A 18 15.45 4.67 9.75
C PRO A 18 15.42 4.52 8.23
N PRO A 19 14.45 5.15 7.54
CA PRO A 19 14.30 4.99 6.11
C PRO A 19 15.60 5.38 5.40
N SER A 20 16.11 4.47 4.59
CA SER A 20 17.21 4.75 3.67
C SER A 20 16.80 5.90 2.74
N PRO A 21 17.74 6.76 2.31
CA PRO A 21 17.46 7.83 1.34
C PRO A 21 16.96 7.29 -0.01
N PHE A 22 17.14 6.00 -0.27
CA PHE A 22 16.65 5.29 -1.44
C PHE A 22 15.68 4.16 -1.05
N MET A 23 14.59 3.99 -1.79
CA MET A 23 13.55 3.01 -1.48
C MET A 23 13.13 2.25 -2.74
N PHE A 24 12.90 0.94 -2.58
CA PHE A 24 12.15 0.14 -3.54
C PHE A 24 10.68 0.12 -3.12
N ALA A 25 9.80 0.43 -4.08
CA ALA A 25 8.36 0.48 -3.87
C ALA A 25 7.63 -0.22 -5.02
N THR A 26 6.42 -0.68 -4.74
CA THR A 26 5.45 -1.08 -5.77
C THR A 26 4.25 -0.14 -5.76
N GLY A 27 3.35 -0.31 -6.72
CA GLY A 27 2.08 0.41 -6.76
C GLY A 27 0.91 -0.49 -7.05
N LEU A 28 -0.26 -0.06 -6.58
CA LEU A 28 -1.55 -0.59 -7.02
C LEU A 28 -2.10 0.35 -8.08
N GLU A 29 -2.63 -0.22 -9.17
CA GLU A 29 -3.35 0.59 -10.15
C GLU A 29 -4.62 1.16 -9.53
N CYS A 30 -4.75 2.47 -9.63
CA CYS A 30 -5.74 3.25 -8.88
C CYS A 30 -6.31 4.39 -9.71
N SER A 31 -6.20 4.32 -11.03
CA SER A 31 -6.73 5.35 -11.90
C SER A 31 -8.26 5.23 -12.01
N TYR A 32 -8.91 6.37 -12.24
CA TYR A 32 -10.36 6.41 -12.36
C TYR A 32 -10.87 7.32 -13.50
N PRO A 33 -10.44 7.07 -14.76
CA PRO A 33 -10.77 7.93 -15.89
C PRO A 33 -12.26 7.89 -16.25
N THR A 34 -12.74 8.98 -16.84
CA THR A 34 -14.03 9.01 -17.53
C THR A 34 -13.83 8.79 -19.02
N ILE A 35 -14.46 7.76 -19.57
CA ILE A 35 -14.39 7.42 -21.00
C ILE A 35 -15.59 8.00 -21.76
N LYS A 36 -15.56 8.00 -23.09
CA LYS A 36 -16.68 8.41 -23.98
C LYS A 36 -17.32 9.77 -23.60
N HIS A 37 -16.52 10.84 -23.62
CA HIS A 37 -16.98 12.21 -23.28
C HIS A 37 -17.57 12.35 -21.87
N GLY A 38 -16.99 11.63 -20.91
CA GLY A 38 -17.25 11.85 -19.50
C GLY A 38 -18.01 10.73 -18.79
N LYS A 39 -18.55 9.72 -19.50
CA LYS A 39 -19.20 8.54 -18.91
C LYS A 39 -19.12 7.28 -19.79
N PRO A 40 -18.89 6.09 -19.20
CA PRO A 40 -18.79 5.81 -17.77
C PRO A 40 -17.44 6.22 -17.15
N ARG A 41 -17.41 6.33 -15.82
CA ARG A 41 -16.15 6.30 -15.06
C ARG A 41 -15.72 4.84 -14.93
N VAL A 42 -14.46 4.57 -15.20
CA VAL A 42 -13.83 3.29 -14.95
C VAL A 42 -12.99 3.48 -13.70
N ASP A 43 -13.29 2.78 -12.61
CA ASP A 43 -12.53 2.87 -11.35
C ASP A 43 -11.71 1.59 -11.17
N GLU A 44 -10.39 1.69 -11.26
CA GLU A 44 -9.51 0.51 -11.20
C GLU A 44 -9.46 -0.13 -9.81
N LEU A 45 -9.66 0.64 -8.74
CA LEU A 45 -9.75 0.06 -7.39
C LEU A 45 -11.04 -0.76 -7.23
N GLU A 46 -12.12 -0.38 -7.92
CA GLU A 46 -13.34 -1.18 -7.98
C GLU A 46 -13.16 -2.40 -8.90
N LEU A 47 -12.57 -2.22 -10.09
CA LEU A 47 -12.35 -3.29 -11.05
C LEU A 47 -11.44 -4.41 -10.52
N THR A 48 -10.48 -4.07 -9.68
CA THR A 48 -9.55 -5.03 -9.05
C THR A 48 -10.07 -5.60 -7.73
N ASP A 49 -11.30 -5.23 -7.32
CA ASP A 49 -11.89 -5.60 -6.02
C ASP A 49 -11.08 -5.13 -4.80
N HIS A 50 -10.22 -4.11 -4.99
CA HIS A 50 -9.34 -3.61 -3.94
C HIS A 50 -10.13 -3.11 -2.73
N TYR A 51 -11.26 -2.43 -2.92
CA TYR A 51 -12.06 -1.92 -1.78
C TYR A 51 -12.50 -2.99 -0.79
N ARG A 52 -12.79 -4.20 -1.29
CA ARG A 52 -13.22 -5.31 -0.43
C ARG A 52 -12.01 -6.11 0.07
N ARG A 53 -10.95 -6.23 -0.76
CA ARG A 53 -9.79 -7.09 -0.51
C ARG A 53 -8.50 -6.36 -0.12
N TRP A 54 -8.56 -5.07 0.20
CA TRP A 54 -7.38 -4.24 0.47
C TRP A 54 -6.42 -4.84 1.50
N ARG A 55 -6.93 -5.55 2.52
CA ARG A 55 -6.09 -6.20 3.54
C ARG A 55 -5.21 -7.29 2.93
N GLU A 56 -5.76 -8.06 2.00
CA GLU A 56 -5.06 -9.11 1.27
C GLU A 56 -4.03 -8.48 0.32
N ASP A 57 -4.41 -7.42 -0.40
CA ASP A 57 -3.49 -6.71 -1.28
C ASP A 57 -2.29 -6.14 -0.50
N LEU A 58 -2.52 -5.53 0.66
CA LEU A 58 -1.44 -5.07 1.52
C LEU A 58 -0.61 -6.23 2.09
N HIS A 59 -1.23 -7.35 2.45
CA HIS A 59 -0.51 -8.52 2.92
C HIS A 59 0.42 -9.08 1.84
N LEU A 60 -0.06 -9.21 0.60
CA LEU A 60 0.72 -9.64 -0.55
C LEU A 60 1.93 -8.73 -0.80
N THR A 61 1.79 -7.41 -0.60
CA THR A 61 2.96 -6.49 -0.71
C THR A 61 4.04 -6.80 0.33
N CYS A 62 3.65 -7.18 1.55
CA CYS A 62 4.59 -7.61 2.59
C CYS A 62 5.24 -8.96 2.25
N GLU A 63 4.48 -9.92 1.72
CA GLU A 63 5.01 -11.23 1.29
C GLU A 63 6.01 -11.11 0.15
N LEU A 64 5.86 -10.11 -0.72
CA LEU A 64 6.84 -9.76 -1.75
C LEU A 64 8.11 -9.09 -1.18
N GLY A 65 8.20 -8.87 0.14
CA GLY A 65 9.32 -8.19 0.79
C GLY A 65 9.33 -6.67 0.58
N ILE A 66 8.21 -6.08 0.13
CA ILE A 66 8.10 -4.66 -0.18
C ILE A 66 7.57 -3.91 1.04
N ARG A 67 8.25 -2.83 1.42
CA ARG A 67 7.90 -2.02 2.61
C ARG A 67 7.30 -0.66 2.26
N PHE A 68 7.30 -0.29 0.99
CA PHE A 68 6.79 0.98 0.49
C PHE A 68 5.81 0.75 -0.65
N LEU A 69 4.61 1.31 -0.52
CA LEU A 69 3.53 1.16 -1.48
C LEU A 69 3.03 2.53 -1.93
N ARG A 70 2.87 2.72 -3.24
CA ARG A 70 2.25 3.91 -3.82
C ARG A 70 0.89 3.55 -4.40
N TYR A 71 -0.17 4.09 -3.82
CA TYR A 71 -1.49 4.09 -4.43
C TYR A 71 -2.24 5.36 -4.03
N GLY A 72 -3.13 5.81 -4.91
CA GLY A 72 -3.99 6.98 -4.68
C GLY A 72 -5.31 6.55 -4.05
N THR A 73 -5.89 7.44 -3.24
CA THR A 73 -7.28 7.27 -2.79
C THR A 73 -8.23 7.63 -3.93
N ALA A 74 -9.42 7.02 -3.94
CA ALA A 74 -10.44 7.37 -4.92
C ALA A 74 -11.09 8.72 -4.58
N TYR A 75 -10.46 9.79 -5.05
CA TYR A 75 -10.90 11.16 -4.77
C TYR A 75 -12.36 11.42 -5.14
N HIS A 76 -12.83 10.80 -6.22
CA HIS A 76 -14.22 10.94 -6.69
C HIS A 76 -15.26 10.30 -5.74
N ARG A 77 -14.81 9.49 -4.77
CA ARG A 77 -15.64 8.91 -3.70
C ARG A 77 -15.51 9.70 -2.40
N SER A 78 -14.30 10.17 -2.06
CA SER A 78 -14.04 10.91 -0.82
C SER A 78 -14.37 12.41 -0.90
N SER A 79 -14.52 12.98 -2.10
CA SER A 79 -14.86 14.39 -2.35
C SER A 79 -15.94 14.45 -3.42
N VAL A 80 -17.19 14.26 -2.98
CA VAL A 80 -18.34 14.01 -3.85
C VAL A 80 -18.85 15.30 -4.49
N ALA A 81 -18.72 16.42 -3.77
CA ALA A 81 -19.09 17.76 -4.23
C ALA A 81 -18.32 18.82 -3.45
N SER A 82 -18.45 20.09 -3.86
CA SER A 82 -17.85 21.22 -3.13
C SER A 82 -18.29 21.18 -1.66
N ASN A 83 -17.32 21.09 -0.76
CA ASN A 83 -17.53 21.01 0.68
C ASN A 83 -18.34 19.78 1.14
N GLN A 84 -18.28 18.68 0.39
CA GLN A 84 -18.87 17.39 0.78
C GLN A 84 -17.80 16.29 0.71
N TYR A 85 -17.47 15.74 1.86
CA TYR A 85 -16.45 14.70 2.04
C TYR A 85 -17.06 13.48 2.73
N ASP A 86 -16.53 12.30 2.41
CA ASP A 86 -16.84 11.02 3.04
C ASP A 86 -15.75 10.64 4.05
#